data_AF-A0A3D2SM27-F1
#
_entry.id   AF-A0A3D2SM27-F1
#
_cell.length_a   1.000
_cell.length_b   1.000
_cell.length_c   1.000
_cell.angle_alpha   90.00
_cell.angle_beta   90.00
_cell.angle_gamma   90.00
#
_symmetry.space_group_name_H-M   'P 1'
#
loop_
_entity.id
_entity.type
_entity.pdbx_description
1 polymer ?
#
loop_
_entity_poly.entity_id
_entity_poly.type
_entity_poly.pdbx_seq_one_letter_code
_entity_poly.pdbx_strand_id
1 'polypeptide(L)'
;HFTVGDFRNWLLSADATTEKLTELATGLTPEMVAAVSKIMRNQDLILVAKKCQVITQFRNTIGLEGHLSTRLQPNHPTDDLLGISASILDGLMYGNGDAVIGINPATDNLQNLSELLKLLDHVIQHYEIPTQSCVLTHVTSGIELANRGVPIDLMFQSIAGTQQANDAFGISLSVLQEGYEAALSLKRGTLGQNVMYFETGQGSALSSNAHFGVDQQTIETRAYAVARKFKPLLVNTVVGFIGPEYLYNGKQIIRAGLEDHFCGKLLGVPMGCDICYTNHADADQDDMDILLTLLGNAGINFIMGIPGSDDVMLNYQTTSFHDALYVRQLLGLEPAPEFTAWLEQQGIFKQSQHHIHWAEHMPEKFSHLLMS
;
A
#
# COMPACT_ATOMS: atom_id res chain seq x y z
N HIS A 1 -9.37 -34.15 -5.19
CA HIS A 1 -8.91 -33.43 -3.99
C HIS A 1 -7.42 -33.18 -4.10
N PHE A 2 -6.94 -31.98 -3.78
CA PHE A 2 -5.50 -31.66 -3.75
C PHE A 2 -4.96 -31.80 -2.34
N THR A 3 -3.74 -32.32 -2.20
CA THR A 3 -2.90 -32.05 -1.04
C THR A 3 -2.30 -30.64 -1.14
N VAL A 4 -1.68 -30.13 -0.07
CA VAL A 4 -0.96 -28.83 -0.13
C VAL A 4 0.18 -28.88 -1.16
N GLY A 5 0.85 -30.03 -1.29
CA GLY A 5 1.89 -30.25 -2.30
C GLY A 5 1.34 -30.25 -3.73
N ASP A 6 0.20 -30.91 -3.97
CA ASP A 6 -0.48 -30.87 -5.27
C ASP A 6 -0.93 -29.45 -5.61
N PHE A 7 -1.43 -28.69 -4.62
CA PHE A 7 -1.81 -27.31 -4.82
C PHE A 7 -0.62 -26.42 -5.19
N ARG A 8 0.52 -26.55 -4.48
CA ARG A 8 1.78 -25.87 -4.87
C ARG A 8 2.17 -26.20 -6.30
N ASN A 9 2.17 -27.48 -6.68
CA ASN A 9 2.58 -27.91 -8.01
C ASN A 9 1.63 -27.37 -9.09
N TRP A 10 0.33 -27.34 -8.81
CA TRP A 10 -0.66 -26.76 -9.72
C TRP A 10 -0.46 -25.24 -9.88
N LEU A 11 -0.25 -24.49 -8.80
CA LEU A 11 0.03 -23.04 -8.84
C LEU A 11 1.27 -22.71 -9.70
N LEU A 12 2.30 -23.56 -9.65
CA LEU A 12 3.52 -23.40 -10.43
C LEU A 12 3.36 -23.83 -11.90
N SER A 13 2.35 -24.62 -12.23
CA SER A 13 2.11 -25.13 -13.59
C SER A 13 1.62 -24.04 -14.55
N ALA A 14 1.61 -24.36 -15.84
CA ALA A 14 0.99 -23.53 -16.88
C ALA A 14 -0.55 -23.50 -16.79
N ASP A 15 -1.15 -24.45 -16.08
CA ASP A 15 -2.62 -24.49 -15.91
C ASP A 15 -3.14 -23.42 -14.98
N ALA A 16 -2.32 -22.89 -14.07
CA ALA A 16 -2.68 -21.80 -13.16
C ALA A 16 -2.53 -20.44 -13.87
N THR A 17 -3.37 -20.20 -14.88
CA THR A 17 -3.41 -18.90 -15.59
C THR A 17 -4.02 -17.82 -14.71
N THR A 18 -3.78 -16.55 -15.06
CA THR A 18 -4.36 -15.38 -14.37
C THR A 18 -5.86 -15.53 -14.18
N GLU A 19 -6.59 -15.91 -15.23
CA GLU A 19 -8.05 -16.04 -15.22
C GLU A 19 -8.51 -17.09 -14.21
N LYS A 20 -7.88 -18.27 -14.22
CA LYS A 20 -8.22 -19.34 -13.28
C LYS A 20 -7.87 -18.99 -11.84
N LEU A 21 -6.78 -18.26 -11.61
CA LEU A 21 -6.39 -17.79 -10.28
C LEU A 21 -7.39 -16.76 -9.75
N THR A 22 -7.84 -15.83 -10.61
CA THR A 22 -8.88 -14.85 -10.26
C THR A 22 -10.20 -15.54 -9.89
N GLU A 23 -10.65 -16.54 -10.66
CA GLU A 23 -11.85 -17.32 -10.34
C GLU A 23 -11.69 -18.10 -9.02
N LEU A 24 -10.51 -18.65 -8.77
CA LEU A 24 -10.21 -19.47 -7.59
C LEU A 24 -10.14 -18.65 -6.29
N ALA A 25 -9.74 -17.39 -6.33
CA ALA A 25 -9.38 -16.58 -5.16
C ALA A 25 -10.45 -16.58 -4.04
N THR A 26 -11.73 -16.53 -4.38
CA THR A 26 -12.84 -16.53 -3.41
C THR A 26 -13.11 -17.90 -2.79
N GLY A 27 -12.72 -18.98 -3.48
CA GLY A 27 -12.82 -20.36 -3.00
C GLY A 27 -11.69 -20.78 -2.05
N LEU A 28 -10.64 -19.95 -1.92
CA LEU A 28 -9.52 -20.21 -1.02
C LEU A 28 -9.79 -19.65 0.38
N THR A 29 -9.48 -20.46 1.40
CA THR A 29 -9.39 -20.00 2.78
C THR A 29 -7.99 -19.47 3.07
N PRO A 30 -7.83 -18.55 4.04
CA PRO A 30 -6.52 -18.07 4.47
C PRO A 30 -5.54 -19.20 4.84
N GLU A 31 -6.02 -20.22 5.55
CA GLU A 31 -5.19 -21.33 6.00
C GLU A 31 -4.67 -22.19 4.84
N MET A 32 -5.44 -22.35 3.76
CA MET A 32 -4.96 -23.06 2.55
C MET A 32 -3.81 -22.28 1.88
N VAL A 33 -3.93 -20.96 1.81
CA VAL A 33 -2.95 -20.07 1.21
C VAL A 33 -1.68 -19.96 2.07
N ALA A 34 -1.84 -19.82 3.38
CA ALA A 34 -0.72 -19.84 4.32
C ALA A 34 -0.01 -21.20 4.36
N ALA A 35 -0.73 -22.31 4.25
CA ALA A 35 -0.12 -23.64 4.21
C ALA A 35 0.76 -23.83 2.97
N VAL A 36 0.32 -23.33 1.80
CA VAL A 36 1.08 -23.49 0.57
C VAL A 36 2.29 -22.54 0.51
N SER A 37 2.19 -21.32 1.05
CA SER A 37 3.33 -20.38 1.10
C SER A 37 4.50 -20.93 1.92
N LYS A 38 4.19 -21.62 3.03
CA LYS A 38 5.18 -22.25 3.92
C LYS A 38 6.05 -23.34 3.27
N ILE A 39 5.57 -23.96 2.19
CA ILE A 39 6.31 -24.98 1.44
C ILE A 39 6.90 -24.46 0.12
N MET A 40 6.78 -23.15 -0.12
CA MET A 40 7.31 -22.48 -1.32
C MET A 40 8.64 -21.81 -1.03
N ARG A 41 9.60 -21.94 -1.96
CA ARG A 41 10.82 -21.12 -1.95
C ARG A 41 10.50 -19.70 -2.43
N ASN A 42 11.40 -18.74 -2.20
CA ASN A 42 11.19 -17.34 -2.62
C ASN A 42 10.85 -17.22 -4.12
N GLN A 43 11.57 -17.94 -4.98
CA GLN A 43 11.27 -17.98 -6.42
C GLN A 43 9.86 -18.50 -6.75
N ASP A 44 9.31 -19.40 -5.93
CA ASP A 44 7.99 -19.97 -6.15
C ASP A 44 6.93 -18.92 -5.77
N LEU A 45 7.12 -18.24 -4.64
CA LEU A 45 6.27 -17.13 -4.19
C LEU A 45 6.21 -16.02 -5.25
N ILE A 46 7.38 -15.60 -5.76
CA ILE A 46 7.50 -14.57 -6.80
C ILE A 46 6.78 -14.99 -8.08
N LEU A 47 7.06 -16.22 -8.57
CA LEU A 47 6.52 -16.70 -9.84
C LEU A 47 5.00 -16.82 -9.81
N VAL A 48 4.42 -17.29 -8.70
CA VAL A 48 2.96 -17.42 -8.59
C VAL A 48 2.31 -16.06 -8.37
N ALA A 49 2.88 -15.20 -7.52
CA ALA A 49 2.36 -13.86 -7.29
C ALA A 49 2.30 -13.04 -8.59
N LYS A 50 3.31 -13.17 -9.46
CA LYS A 50 3.34 -12.50 -10.78
C LYS A 50 2.17 -12.87 -11.69
N LYS A 51 1.63 -14.08 -11.56
CA LYS A 51 0.42 -14.54 -12.31
C LYS A 51 -0.88 -13.97 -11.73
N CYS A 52 -0.86 -13.50 -10.48
CA CYS A 52 -2.05 -13.00 -9.79
C CYS A 52 -2.22 -11.49 -10.07
N GLN A 53 -3.09 -11.15 -11.03
CA GLN A 53 -3.42 -9.75 -11.34
C GLN A 53 -4.65 -9.32 -10.55
N VAL A 54 -4.49 -8.33 -9.67
CA VAL A 54 -5.57 -7.74 -8.87
C VAL A 54 -5.63 -6.25 -9.17
N ILE A 55 -6.64 -5.87 -9.96
CA ILE A 55 -6.84 -4.50 -10.45
C ILE A 55 -7.97 -3.85 -9.65
N THR A 56 -7.75 -2.62 -9.19
CA THR A 56 -8.74 -1.83 -8.45
C THR A 56 -8.79 -0.40 -8.95
N GLN A 57 -9.93 0.27 -8.76
CA GLN A 57 -10.17 1.59 -9.34
C GLN A 57 -10.88 2.53 -8.36
N PHE A 58 -10.39 3.77 -8.29
CA PHE A 58 -11.07 4.87 -7.62
C PHE A 58 -11.01 6.14 -8.47
N ARG A 59 -9.89 6.87 -8.47
CA ARG A 59 -9.58 7.91 -9.46
C ARG A 59 -8.51 7.47 -10.46
N ASN A 60 -7.74 6.46 -10.08
CA ASN A 60 -6.73 5.79 -10.92
C ASN A 60 -7.01 4.31 -11.01
N THR A 61 -6.36 3.66 -11.97
CA THR A 61 -6.36 2.19 -12.12
C THR A 61 -5.05 1.60 -11.59
N ILE A 62 -5.11 0.86 -10.48
CA ILE A 62 -3.95 0.31 -9.78
C ILE A 62 -3.87 -1.21 -9.96
N GLY A 63 -2.67 -1.74 -10.18
CA GLY A 63 -2.39 -3.18 -10.24
C GLY A 63 -2.32 -3.77 -11.66
N LEU A 64 -2.31 -2.92 -12.70
CA LEU A 64 -2.09 -3.33 -14.07
C LEU A 64 -0.68 -3.92 -14.27
N GLU A 65 -0.56 -4.88 -15.17
CA GLU A 65 0.76 -5.35 -15.59
C GLU A 65 1.56 -4.23 -16.27
N GLY A 66 2.87 -4.19 -16.01
CA GLY A 66 3.75 -3.11 -16.50
C GLY A 66 3.67 -1.83 -15.68
N HIS A 67 2.93 -1.83 -14.56
CA HIS A 67 2.75 -0.65 -13.73
C HIS A 67 3.16 -0.92 -12.28
N LEU A 68 3.67 0.12 -11.62
CA LEU A 68 3.97 0.15 -10.19
C LEU A 68 3.56 1.52 -9.65
N SER A 69 2.61 1.51 -8.72
CA SER A 69 2.16 2.73 -8.05
C SER A 69 2.92 3.01 -6.76
N THR A 70 2.83 4.23 -6.25
CA THR A 70 3.40 4.58 -4.94
C THR A 70 2.45 5.38 -4.07
N ARG A 71 2.52 5.13 -2.77
CA ARG A 71 1.98 6.02 -1.75
C ARG A 71 2.99 7.13 -1.51
N LEU A 72 2.59 8.38 -1.73
CA LEU A 72 3.36 9.53 -1.25
C LEU A 72 2.94 9.76 0.20
N GLN A 73 3.90 9.65 1.13
CA GLN A 73 3.66 9.80 2.56
C GLN A 73 4.37 11.04 3.13
N PRO A 74 3.70 12.21 3.16
CA PRO A 74 4.30 13.46 3.58
C PRO A 74 4.05 13.68 5.08
N ASN A 75 4.53 12.76 5.93
CA ASN A 75 4.36 12.89 7.38
C ASN A 75 5.20 14.05 7.91
N HIS A 76 4.69 14.76 8.93
CA HIS A 76 5.42 15.81 9.62
C HIS A 76 5.27 15.65 11.13
N PRO A 77 6.33 15.77 11.95
CA PRO A 77 6.29 15.52 13.40
C PRO A 77 5.25 16.33 14.20
N THR A 78 4.71 17.39 13.60
CA THR A 78 3.74 18.30 14.20
C THR A 78 2.57 18.61 13.28
N ASP A 79 2.39 17.85 12.19
CA ASP A 79 1.40 18.12 11.14
C ASP A 79 1.49 19.54 10.55
N ASP A 80 2.70 20.08 10.37
CA ASP A 80 2.88 21.42 9.81
C ASP A 80 2.50 21.45 8.33
N LEU A 81 1.53 22.28 7.98
CA LEU A 81 0.96 22.31 6.63
C LEU A 81 1.97 22.71 5.55
N LEU A 82 2.96 23.56 5.87
CA LEU A 82 3.99 23.96 4.91
C LEU A 82 4.97 22.81 4.67
N GLY A 83 5.43 22.14 5.73
CA GLY A 83 6.29 20.97 5.64
C GLY A 83 5.62 19.83 4.86
N ILE A 84 4.35 19.56 5.14
CA ILE A 84 3.54 18.57 4.40
C ILE A 84 3.44 18.96 2.92
N SER A 85 3.08 20.21 2.62
CA SER A 85 2.94 20.69 1.24
C SER A 85 4.25 20.62 0.45
N ALA A 86 5.37 20.94 1.09
CA ALA A 86 6.69 20.81 0.49
C ALA A 86 7.03 19.35 0.14
N SER A 87 6.74 18.42 1.06
CA SER A 87 6.95 16.98 0.82
C SER A 87 6.03 16.42 -0.27
N ILE A 88 4.78 16.89 -0.35
CA ILE A 88 3.86 16.56 -1.46
C ILE A 88 4.45 17.03 -2.80
N LEU A 89 4.89 18.28 -2.87
CA LEU A 89 5.47 18.82 -4.10
C LEU A 89 6.70 18.00 -4.52
N ASP A 90 7.62 17.76 -3.59
CA ASP A 90 8.83 16.98 -3.85
C ASP A 90 8.49 15.59 -4.39
N GLY A 91 7.62 14.84 -3.70
CA GLY A 91 7.21 13.50 -4.14
C GLY A 91 6.54 13.49 -5.52
N LEU A 92 5.66 14.46 -5.81
CA LEU A 92 5.05 14.61 -7.13
C LEU A 92 6.08 14.88 -8.23
N MET A 93 7.13 15.66 -7.93
CA MET A 93 8.23 15.90 -8.88
C MET A 93 8.99 14.61 -9.20
N TYR A 94 9.02 13.63 -8.29
CA TYR A 94 9.56 12.30 -8.56
C TYR A 94 8.50 11.29 -9.05
N GLY A 95 7.30 11.75 -9.43
CA GLY A 95 6.22 10.90 -9.91
C GLY A 95 5.66 9.94 -8.87
N ASN A 96 5.69 10.32 -7.59
CA ASN A 96 5.11 9.55 -6.50
C ASN A 96 3.69 10.01 -6.17
N GLY A 97 2.87 9.10 -5.66
CA GLY A 97 1.53 9.41 -5.13
C GLY A 97 0.38 8.97 -6.00
N ASP A 98 0.60 8.16 -7.04
CA ASP A 98 -0.46 7.63 -7.90
C ASP A 98 -1.30 6.53 -7.23
N ALA A 99 -0.77 5.89 -6.17
CA ALA A 99 -1.55 4.99 -5.33
C ALA A 99 -2.43 5.75 -4.33
N VAL A 100 -1.86 6.75 -3.65
CA VAL A 100 -2.52 7.63 -2.68
C VAL A 100 -1.52 8.70 -2.21
N ILE A 101 -2.01 9.90 -1.90
CA ILE A 101 -1.28 10.86 -1.05
C ILE A 101 -1.79 10.67 0.38
N GLY A 102 -0.99 10.02 1.22
CA GLY A 102 -1.42 9.44 2.49
C GLY A 102 -0.64 9.94 3.70
N ILE A 103 -1.28 10.70 4.59
CA ILE A 103 -0.65 11.26 5.81
C ILE A 103 -0.98 10.38 7.01
N ASN A 104 0.04 9.91 7.72
CA ASN A 104 -0.11 9.50 9.12
C ASN A 104 -0.11 10.78 9.96
N PRO A 105 -1.21 11.13 10.64
CA PRO A 105 -1.27 12.36 11.41
C PRO A 105 -0.50 12.22 12.73
N ALA A 106 0.21 13.27 13.15
CA ALA A 106 0.82 13.35 14.47
C ALA A 106 -0.22 13.45 15.59
N THR A 107 -1.45 13.88 15.28
CA THR A 107 -2.55 13.99 16.25
C THR A 107 -3.87 13.43 15.72
N ASP A 108 -4.63 12.73 16.60
CA ASP A 108 -5.99 12.23 16.29
C ASP A 108 -7.10 13.26 16.52
N ASN A 109 -6.79 14.55 16.56
CA ASN A 109 -7.79 15.59 16.76
C ASN A 109 -8.63 15.79 15.47
N LEU A 110 -9.95 15.61 15.56
CA LEU A 110 -10.87 15.75 14.40
C LEU A 110 -10.73 17.07 13.63
N GLN A 111 -10.40 18.18 14.28
CA GLN A 111 -10.17 19.46 13.60
C GLN A 111 -8.92 19.39 12.72
N ASN A 112 -7.81 18.91 13.28
CA ASN A 112 -6.55 18.72 12.57
C ASN A 112 -6.73 17.74 11.38
N LEU A 113 -7.36 16.59 11.64
CA LEU A 113 -7.68 15.61 10.60
C LEU A 113 -8.53 16.22 9.47
N SER A 114 -9.53 17.05 9.82
CA SER A 114 -10.33 17.76 8.82
C SER A 114 -9.51 18.77 8.02
N GLU A 115 -8.54 19.46 8.62
CA GLU A 115 -7.69 20.44 7.96
C GLU A 115 -6.74 19.76 6.98
N LEU A 116 -6.12 18.64 7.38
CA LEU A 116 -5.28 17.82 6.51
C LEU A 116 -6.07 17.27 5.31
N LEU A 117 -7.27 16.72 5.52
CA LEU A 117 -8.11 16.22 4.42
C LEU A 117 -8.51 17.33 3.44
N LYS A 118 -8.85 18.52 3.94
CA LYS A 118 -9.18 19.68 3.09
C LYS A 118 -7.97 20.21 2.33
N LEU A 119 -6.79 20.21 2.95
CA LEU A 119 -5.53 20.56 2.26
C LEU A 119 -5.29 19.59 1.09
N LEU A 120 -5.35 18.28 1.35
CA LEU A 120 -5.13 17.27 0.32
C LEU A 120 -6.16 17.39 -0.82
N ASP A 121 -7.45 17.54 -0.50
CA ASP A 121 -8.49 17.77 -1.50
C ASP A 121 -8.22 19.03 -2.33
N HIS A 122 -7.85 20.15 -1.68
CA HIS A 122 -7.52 21.38 -2.38
C HIS A 122 -6.35 21.19 -3.36
N VAL A 123 -5.25 20.57 -2.92
CA VAL A 123 -4.07 20.30 -3.78
C VAL A 123 -4.45 19.42 -4.96
N ILE A 124 -5.16 18.31 -4.72
CA ILE A 124 -5.58 17.36 -5.76
C ILE A 124 -6.47 18.07 -6.80
N GLN A 125 -7.46 18.84 -6.37
CA GLN A 125 -8.37 19.54 -7.29
C GLN A 125 -7.66 20.69 -8.03
N HIS A 126 -6.83 21.48 -7.33
CA HIS A 126 -6.17 22.64 -7.92
C HIS A 126 -5.19 22.25 -9.03
N TYR A 127 -4.42 21.18 -8.82
CA TYR A 127 -3.46 20.67 -9.80
C TYR A 127 -4.03 19.56 -10.70
N GLU A 128 -5.33 19.27 -10.57
CA GLU A 128 -6.05 18.24 -11.34
C GLU A 128 -5.32 16.89 -11.29
N ILE A 129 -4.78 16.53 -10.12
CA ILE A 129 -3.96 15.34 -9.95
C ILE A 129 -4.89 14.11 -9.99
N PRO A 130 -4.68 13.15 -10.91
CA PRO A 130 -5.38 11.89 -10.87
C PRO A 130 -4.78 11.07 -9.73
N THR A 131 -5.30 11.25 -8.53
CA THR A 131 -4.97 10.47 -7.33
C THR A 131 -6.04 10.70 -6.26
N GLN A 132 -5.90 10.01 -5.14
CA GLN A 132 -6.79 10.01 -3.99
C GLN A 132 -6.03 10.44 -2.73
N SER A 133 -6.72 11.14 -1.84
CA SER A 133 -6.22 11.48 -0.52
C SER A 133 -6.53 10.42 0.54
N CYS A 134 -5.68 10.34 1.56
CA CYS A 134 -5.97 9.60 2.77
C CYS A 134 -5.29 10.26 3.97
N VAL A 135 -6.01 10.35 5.10
CA VAL A 135 -5.40 10.59 6.40
C VAL A 135 -5.61 9.33 7.22
N LEU A 136 -4.52 8.70 7.63
CA LEU A 136 -4.48 7.36 8.22
C LEU A 136 -4.83 7.43 9.72
N THR A 137 -6.06 7.85 10.02
CA THR A 137 -6.62 7.86 11.37
C THR A 137 -7.48 6.62 11.61
N HIS A 138 -7.88 6.40 12.86
CA HIS A 138 -8.83 5.36 13.20
C HIS A 138 -10.16 5.53 12.43
N VAL A 139 -10.73 4.43 11.94
CA VAL A 139 -11.93 4.41 11.08
C VAL A 139 -13.12 5.15 11.68
N THR A 140 -13.27 5.17 13.00
CA THR A 140 -14.36 5.90 13.67
C THR A 140 -14.23 7.42 13.52
N SER A 141 -13.01 7.94 13.54
CA SER A 141 -12.73 9.35 13.24
C SER A 141 -13.05 9.65 11.78
N GLY A 142 -12.68 8.74 10.87
CA GLY A 142 -13.04 8.81 9.46
C GLY A 142 -14.55 8.83 9.21
N ILE A 143 -15.31 7.95 9.87
CA ILE A 143 -16.79 7.91 9.81
C ILE A 143 -17.38 9.25 10.26
N GLU A 144 -16.95 9.77 11.40
CA GLU A 144 -17.44 11.05 11.93
C GLU A 144 -17.16 12.20 10.96
N LEU A 145 -15.97 12.24 10.36
CA LEU A 145 -15.59 13.25 9.37
C LEU A 145 -16.39 13.11 8.06
N ALA A 146 -16.62 11.87 7.59
CA ALA A 146 -17.47 11.60 6.43
C ALA A 146 -18.92 12.06 6.67
N ASN A 147 -19.47 11.79 7.86
CA ASN A 147 -20.81 12.25 8.26
C ASN A 147 -20.93 13.79 8.29
N ARG A 148 -19.82 14.49 8.52
CA ARG A 148 -19.72 15.97 8.44
C ARG A 148 -19.46 16.49 7.01
N GLY A 149 -19.36 15.61 6.02
CA GLY A 149 -19.10 15.96 4.63
C GLY A 149 -17.65 16.38 4.34
N VAL A 150 -16.69 16.01 5.19
CA VAL A 150 -15.26 16.24 4.94
C VAL A 150 -14.81 15.37 3.75
N PRO A 151 -13.95 15.88 2.84
CA PRO A 151 -13.59 15.20 1.60
C PRO A 151 -12.63 14.01 1.84
N ILE A 152 -13.19 12.86 2.20
CA ILE A 152 -12.45 11.59 2.35
C ILE A 152 -12.53 10.81 1.05
N ASP A 153 -11.40 10.62 0.37
CA ASP A 153 -11.33 9.72 -0.78
C ASP A 153 -11.20 8.25 -0.34
N LEU A 154 -10.24 7.92 0.52
CA LEU A 154 -10.08 6.58 1.09
C LEU A 154 -10.32 6.52 2.60
N MET A 155 -11.01 5.48 3.04
CA MET A 155 -11.22 5.16 4.46
C MET A 155 -10.15 4.18 4.93
N PHE A 156 -9.25 4.65 5.78
CA PHE A 156 -8.15 3.87 6.32
C PHE A 156 -8.53 3.09 7.59
N GLN A 157 -7.91 1.93 7.78
CA GLN A 157 -7.84 1.25 9.08
C GLN A 157 -6.72 0.19 9.12
N SER A 158 -6.00 0.09 10.23
CA SER A 158 -5.17 -1.09 10.52
C SER A 158 -6.05 -2.27 10.94
N ILE A 159 -5.83 -3.46 10.37
CA ILE A 159 -6.62 -4.67 10.63
C ILE A 159 -5.74 -5.87 10.99
N ALA A 160 -6.32 -6.86 11.66
CA ALA A 160 -5.65 -8.09 12.07
C ALA A 160 -6.47 -9.34 11.73
N GLY A 161 -5.82 -10.51 11.80
CA GLY A 161 -6.40 -11.81 11.43
C GLY A 161 -7.23 -12.52 12.51
N THR A 162 -7.38 -11.91 13.69
CA THR A 162 -8.23 -12.44 14.78
C THR A 162 -9.17 -11.38 15.31
N GLN A 163 -10.31 -11.81 15.86
CA GLN A 163 -11.28 -10.87 16.44
C GLN A 163 -10.67 -10.12 17.62
N GLN A 164 -10.00 -10.82 18.54
CA GLN A 164 -9.38 -10.19 19.71
C GLN A 164 -8.32 -9.14 19.33
N ALA A 165 -7.54 -9.37 18.26
CA ALA A 165 -6.57 -8.38 17.78
C ALA A 165 -7.28 -7.15 17.18
N ASN A 166 -8.36 -7.35 16.41
CA ASN A 166 -9.17 -6.24 15.91
C ASN A 166 -9.86 -5.46 17.04
N ASP A 167 -10.36 -6.16 18.07
CA ASP A 167 -10.94 -5.52 19.26
C ASP A 167 -9.88 -4.67 20.00
N ALA A 168 -8.62 -5.14 20.06
CA ALA A 168 -7.51 -4.37 20.63
C ALA A 168 -7.18 -3.11 19.82
N PHE A 169 -7.42 -3.12 18.50
CA PHE A 169 -7.38 -1.92 17.66
C PHE A 169 -8.62 -1.05 17.78
N GLY A 170 -9.63 -1.45 18.55
CA GLY A 170 -10.88 -0.70 18.71
C GLY A 170 -11.88 -0.86 17.56
N ILE A 171 -11.74 -1.91 16.74
CA ILE A 171 -12.57 -2.13 15.56
C ILE A 171 -13.29 -3.48 15.58
N SER A 172 -14.37 -3.56 14.80
CA SER A 172 -15.08 -4.79 14.49
C SER A 172 -15.50 -4.78 13.03
N LEU A 173 -15.90 -5.94 12.49
CA LEU A 173 -16.35 -6.03 11.10
C LEU A 173 -17.57 -5.14 10.80
N SER A 174 -18.42 -4.85 11.79
CA SER A 174 -19.53 -3.91 11.62
C SER A 174 -19.07 -2.46 11.54
N VAL A 175 -18.05 -2.08 12.31
CA VAL A 175 -17.45 -0.74 12.21
C VAL A 175 -16.75 -0.56 10.86
N LEU A 176 -16.05 -1.59 10.36
CA LEU A 176 -15.47 -1.56 9.01
C LEU A 176 -16.53 -1.43 7.91
N GLN A 177 -17.69 -2.08 8.09
CA GLN A 177 -18.83 -1.97 7.18
C GLN A 177 -19.39 -0.53 7.18
N GLU A 178 -19.54 0.07 8.36
CA GLU A 178 -19.98 1.46 8.50
C GLU A 178 -18.99 2.43 7.84
N GLY A 179 -17.68 2.24 8.05
CA GLY A 179 -16.63 3.01 7.38
C GLY A 179 -16.68 2.91 5.85
N TYR A 180 -16.89 1.70 5.33
CA TYR A 180 -17.06 1.45 3.91
C TYR A 180 -18.29 2.18 3.34
N GLU A 181 -19.43 2.10 4.01
CA GLU A 181 -20.66 2.76 3.59
C GLU A 181 -20.55 4.29 3.68
N ALA A 182 -19.92 4.82 4.72
CA ALA A 182 -19.66 6.24 4.89
C ALA A 182 -18.80 6.79 3.76
N ALA A 183 -17.71 6.11 3.39
CA ALA A 183 -16.85 6.52 2.28
C ALA A 183 -17.58 6.48 0.92
N LEU A 184 -18.35 5.42 0.66
CA LEU A 184 -19.17 5.34 -0.56
C LEU A 184 -20.22 6.45 -0.64
N SER A 185 -20.78 6.87 0.50
CA SER A 185 -21.82 7.91 0.54
C SER A 185 -21.34 9.26 -0.01
N LEU A 186 -20.03 9.52 0.07
CA LEU A 186 -19.41 10.74 -0.44
C LEU A 186 -19.29 10.78 -1.97
N LYS A 187 -19.36 9.62 -2.65
CA LYS A 187 -19.37 9.48 -4.12
C LYS A 187 -18.21 10.19 -4.83
N ARG A 188 -16.99 9.99 -4.32
CA ARG A 188 -15.81 10.73 -4.75
C ARG A 188 -14.94 10.02 -5.81
N GLY A 189 -15.19 8.74 -6.06
CA GLY A 189 -14.51 7.99 -7.12
C GLY A 189 -15.00 8.40 -8.51
N THR A 190 -14.07 8.58 -9.45
CA THR A 190 -14.35 9.01 -10.84
C THR A 190 -14.29 7.86 -11.84
N LEU A 191 -13.48 6.82 -11.56
CA LEU A 191 -13.34 5.62 -12.37
C LEU A 191 -13.95 4.38 -11.70
N GLY A 192 -13.84 4.30 -10.38
CA GLY A 192 -14.33 3.16 -9.61
C GLY A 192 -14.77 3.52 -8.20
N GLN A 193 -15.08 2.52 -7.39
CA GLN A 193 -15.64 2.67 -6.04
C GLN A 193 -14.92 1.76 -5.02
N ASN A 194 -13.66 1.43 -5.28
CA ASN A 194 -12.78 0.86 -4.27
C ASN A 194 -12.37 1.99 -3.31
N VAL A 195 -12.85 1.97 -2.08
CA VAL A 195 -12.72 3.12 -1.15
C VAL A 195 -12.00 2.79 0.15
N MET A 196 -11.73 1.51 0.43
CA MET A 196 -11.02 1.15 1.65
C MET A 196 -9.51 1.13 1.44
N TYR A 197 -8.79 1.52 2.47
CA TYR A 197 -7.35 1.34 2.58
C TYR A 197 -7.05 0.59 3.89
N PHE A 198 -6.43 -0.59 3.80
CA PHE A 198 -6.04 -1.36 4.98
C PHE A 198 -4.53 -1.50 5.12
N GLU A 199 -4.06 -1.44 6.36
CA GLU A 199 -2.71 -1.86 6.74
C GLU A 199 -2.77 -3.14 7.60
N THR A 200 -1.84 -4.04 7.33
CA THR A 200 -1.63 -5.30 8.04
C THR A 200 -0.15 -5.43 8.43
N GLY A 201 0.25 -6.55 9.03
CA GLY A 201 1.64 -6.76 9.38
C GLY A 201 1.81 -7.96 10.30
N GLN A 202 2.79 -8.79 9.95
CA GLN A 202 3.21 -9.90 10.80
C GLN A 202 3.64 -9.38 12.17
N GLY A 203 3.13 -10.03 13.23
CA GLY A 203 3.43 -9.70 14.62
C GLY A 203 2.32 -8.94 15.34
N SER A 204 1.40 -8.29 14.63
CA SER A 204 0.28 -7.53 15.20
C SER A 204 -0.60 -8.32 16.20
N ALA A 205 -0.94 -9.57 15.88
CA ALA A 205 -1.70 -10.43 16.78
C ALA A 205 -0.84 -11.03 17.91
N LEU A 206 0.46 -11.15 17.71
CA LEU A 206 1.38 -11.62 18.76
C LEU A 206 1.59 -10.51 19.80
N SER A 207 1.81 -9.28 19.36
CA SER A 207 1.98 -8.11 20.24
C SER A 207 0.76 -7.85 21.12
N SER A 208 -0.44 -8.12 20.60
CA SER A 208 -1.71 -8.02 21.34
C SER A 208 -2.09 -9.29 22.12
N ASN A 209 -1.23 -10.31 22.17
CA ASN A 209 -1.50 -11.61 22.79
C ASN A 209 -2.82 -12.25 22.31
N ALA A 210 -3.11 -12.09 21.02
CA ALA A 210 -4.35 -12.47 20.36
C ALA A 210 -4.13 -13.43 19.18
N HIS A 211 -2.99 -14.14 19.18
CA HIS A 211 -2.60 -15.08 18.12
C HIS A 211 -3.04 -16.53 18.41
N PHE A 212 -3.42 -16.87 19.64
CA PHE A 212 -3.97 -18.18 20.04
C PHE A 212 -3.08 -19.39 19.68
N GLY A 213 -1.76 -19.22 19.74
CA GLY A 213 -0.80 -20.26 19.39
C GLY A 213 -0.62 -20.50 17.88
N VAL A 214 -1.27 -19.68 17.04
CA VAL A 214 -1.10 -19.70 15.58
C VAL A 214 0.12 -18.85 15.20
N ASP A 215 0.81 -19.24 14.13
CA ASP A 215 1.99 -18.54 13.63
C ASP A 215 1.64 -17.22 12.91
N GLN A 216 2.63 -16.32 12.81
CA GLN A 216 2.47 -14.97 12.26
C GLN A 216 1.91 -14.97 10.82
N GLN A 217 2.46 -15.80 9.93
CA GLN A 217 2.04 -15.84 8.52
C GLN A 217 0.57 -16.26 8.36
N THR A 218 0.14 -17.27 9.14
CA THR A 218 -1.24 -17.76 9.06
C THR A 218 -2.21 -16.68 9.55
N ILE A 219 -1.86 -15.97 10.63
CA ILE A 219 -2.68 -14.85 11.12
C ILE A 219 -2.69 -13.68 10.13
N GLU A 220 -1.54 -13.31 9.58
CA GLU A 220 -1.44 -12.26 8.58
C GLU A 220 -2.29 -12.55 7.34
N THR A 221 -2.25 -13.80 6.87
CA THR A 221 -3.09 -14.25 5.73
C THR A 221 -4.59 -14.15 6.04
N ARG A 222 -5.01 -14.28 7.31
CA ARG A 222 -6.40 -14.08 7.73
C ARG A 222 -6.81 -12.61 7.69
N ALA A 223 -5.89 -11.67 7.93
CA ALA A 223 -6.16 -10.24 7.81
C ALA A 223 -6.56 -9.88 6.36
N TYR A 224 -5.95 -10.52 5.36
CA TYR A 224 -6.35 -10.33 3.95
C TYR A 224 -7.79 -10.79 3.67
N ALA A 225 -8.28 -11.82 4.34
CA ALA A 225 -9.68 -12.22 4.24
C ALA A 225 -10.65 -11.24 4.92
N VAL A 226 -10.19 -10.49 5.93
CA VAL A 226 -10.95 -9.34 6.47
C VAL A 226 -10.99 -8.24 5.41
N ALA A 227 -9.83 -7.86 4.85
CA ALA A 227 -9.73 -6.80 3.83
C ALA A 227 -10.61 -7.06 2.60
N ARG A 228 -10.54 -8.27 2.00
CA ARG A 228 -11.23 -8.60 0.74
C ARG A 228 -12.75 -8.40 0.81
N LYS A 229 -13.34 -8.43 2.00
CA LYS A 229 -14.78 -8.23 2.21
C LYS A 229 -15.22 -6.79 1.87
N PHE A 230 -14.34 -5.80 2.05
CA PHE A 230 -14.71 -4.38 2.01
C PHE A 230 -14.18 -3.66 0.77
N LYS A 231 -13.89 -4.38 -0.33
CA LYS A 231 -13.48 -3.84 -1.63
C LYS A 231 -12.42 -2.71 -1.53
N PRO A 232 -11.26 -3.00 -0.92
CA PRO A 232 -10.20 -2.01 -0.80
C PRO A 232 -9.69 -1.57 -2.16
N LEU A 233 -9.20 -0.33 -2.22
CA LEU A 233 -8.30 0.12 -3.27
C LEU A 233 -6.88 -0.36 -2.96
N LEU A 234 -6.51 -0.31 -1.67
CA LEU A 234 -5.16 -0.58 -1.21
C LEU A 234 -5.18 -1.51 0.01
N VAL A 235 -4.28 -2.48 0.01
CA VAL A 235 -3.91 -3.24 1.20
C VAL A 235 -2.39 -3.33 1.21
N ASN A 236 -1.71 -2.85 2.25
CA ASN A 236 -0.28 -3.14 2.43
C ASN A 236 -0.01 -3.87 3.74
N THR A 237 0.89 -4.84 3.67
CA THR A 237 1.63 -5.28 4.85
C THR A 237 2.65 -4.20 5.20
N VAL A 238 2.92 -4.02 6.49
CA VAL A 238 4.01 -3.16 6.98
C VAL A 238 5.12 -4.07 7.54
N VAL A 239 6.03 -4.49 6.66
CA VAL A 239 7.01 -5.54 7.00
C VAL A 239 8.21 -4.90 7.67
N GLY A 240 8.59 -5.37 8.87
CA GLY A 240 9.78 -4.88 9.57
C GLY A 240 9.53 -3.65 10.46
N PHE A 241 8.30 -3.15 10.54
CA PHE A 241 7.95 -1.95 11.31
C PHE A 241 7.86 -2.16 12.82
N ILE A 242 7.44 -3.33 13.29
CA ILE A 242 7.22 -3.55 14.73
C ILE A 242 8.54 -3.71 15.48
N GLY A 243 9.49 -4.47 14.93
CA GLY A 243 10.80 -4.68 15.54
C GLY A 243 11.35 -6.11 15.42
N PRO A 244 12.60 -6.32 15.88
CA PRO A 244 13.34 -7.58 15.77
C PRO A 244 12.75 -8.74 16.58
N GLU A 245 11.83 -8.46 17.50
CA GLU A 245 11.11 -9.47 18.27
C GLU A 245 10.19 -10.33 17.38
N TYR A 246 9.81 -9.79 16.22
CA TYR A 246 8.90 -10.43 15.26
C TYR A 246 9.62 -10.85 13.99
N LEU A 247 10.48 -9.98 13.46
CA LEU A 247 11.32 -10.20 12.28
C LEU A 247 12.72 -9.65 12.56
N TYR A 248 13.65 -10.52 12.93
CA TYR A 248 14.94 -10.14 13.52
C TYR A 248 15.89 -9.42 12.55
N ASN A 249 15.96 -9.87 11.30
CA ASN A 249 16.96 -9.40 10.33
C ASN A 249 16.41 -9.29 8.91
N GLY A 250 17.21 -8.69 8.01
CA GLY A 250 16.88 -8.49 6.61
C GLY A 250 16.37 -9.75 5.90
N LYS A 251 17.00 -10.91 6.16
CA LYS A 251 16.54 -12.19 5.60
C LYS A 251 15.10 -12.55 6.01
N GLN A 252 14.73 -12.31 7.26
CA GLN A 252 13.36 -12.57 7.75
C GLN A 252 12.37 -11.57 7.17
N ILE A 253 12.74 -10.29 7.09
CA ILE A 253 11.95 -9.22 6.45
C ILE A 253 11.69 -9.54 4.98
N ILE A 254 12.75 -9.86 4.21
CA ILE A 254 12.63 -10.23 2.80
C ILE A 254 11.69 -11.43 2.62
N ARG A 255 11.81 -12.46 3.47
CA ARG A 255 10.94 -13.63 3.40
C ARG A 255 9.47 -13.27 3.69
N ALA A 256 9.23 -12.53 4.76
CA ALA A 256 7.89 -12.11 5.16
C ALA A 256 7.20 -11.28 4.08
N GLY A 257 7.89 -10.28 3.51
CA GLY A 257 7.32 -9.47 2.42
C GLY A 257 6.94 -10.26 1.18
N LEU A 258 7.73 -11.28 0.82
CA LEU A 258 7.38 -12.19 -0.27
C LEU A 258 6.19 -13.09 0.04
N GLU A 259 6.09 -13.61 1.26
CA GLU A 259 4.97 -14.44 1.70
C GLU A 259 3.68 -13.63 1.75
N ASP A 260 3.73 -12.43 2.32
CA ASP A 260 2.60 -11.50 2.46
C ASP A 260 2.08 -11.07 1.09
N HIS A 261 2.98 -10.66 0.20
CA HIS A 261 2.61 -10.29 -1.17
C HIS A 261 1.96 -11.46 -1.92
N PHE A 262 2.56 -12.65 -1.88
CA PHE A 262 2.00 -13.85 -2.49
C PHE A 262 0.61 -14.19 -1.93
N CYS A 263 0.48 -14.22 -0.60
CA CYS A 263 -0.75 -14.58 0.08
C CYS A 263 -1.88 -13.59 -0.22
N GLY A 264 -1.58 -12.29 -0.18
CA GLY A 264 -2.54 -11.23 -0.50
C GLY A 264 -3.03 -11.32 -1.94
N LYS A 265 -2.10 -11.41 -2.90
CA LYS A 265 -2.42 -11.55 -4.33
C LYS A 265 -3.25 -12.80 -4.63
N LEU A 266 -2.91 -13.95 -4.05
CA LEU A 266 -3.63 -15.20 -4.27
C LEU A 266 -5.04 -15.18 -3.65
N LEU A 267 -5.25 -14.41 -2.57
CA LEU A 267 -6.57 -14.15 -1.99
C LEU A 267 -7.35 -13.03 -2.68
N GLY A 268 -6.78 -12.40 -3.71
CA GLY A 268 -7.44 -11.39 -4.53
C GLY A 268 -7.50 -9.99 -3.91
N VAL A 269 -6.55 -9.62 -3.03
CA VAL A 269 -6.45 -8.24 -2.51
C VAL A 269 -5.39 -7.43 -3.29
N PRO A 270 -5.58 -6.10 -3.46
CA PRO A 270 -4.65 -5.21 -4.16
C PRO A 270 -3.40 -4.96 -3.30
N MET A 271 -2.53 -5.96 -3.26
CA MET A 271 -1.47 -6.08 -2.26
C MET A 271 -0.24 -5.22 -2.61
N GLY A 272 0.06 -4.26 -1.74
CA GLY A 272 1.32 -3.53 -1.66
C GLY A 272 2.14 -3.94 -0.43
N CYS A 273 3.25 -3.26 -0.21
CA CYS A 273 4.17 -3.54 0.89
C CYS A 273 4.85 -2.24 1.34
N ASP A 274 4.82 -1.96 2.64
CA ASP A 274 5.80 -1.07 3.26
C ASP A 274 7.09 -1.87 3.41
N ILE A 275 8.09 -1.53 2.60
CA ILE A 275 9.37 -2.22 2.53
C ILE A 275 10.28 -1.48 3.50
N CYS A 276 10.23 -1.89 4.77
CA CYS A 276 10.74 -1.07 5.83
C CYS A 276 11.47 -1.85 6.91
N TYR A 277 12.19 -1.12 7.75
CA TYR A 277 12.84 -1.66 8.93
C TYR A 277 12.94 -0.58 10.01
N THR A 278 13.13 -1.04 11.25
CA THR A 278 13.46 -0.16 12.38
C THR A 278 14.96 -0.23 12.67
N ASN A 279 15.55 0.88 13.11
CA ASN A 279 16.98 1.00 13.44
C ASN A 279 17.56 -0.02 14.47
N HIS A 280 16.71 -0.76 15.19
CA HIS A 280 17.13 -1.77 16.15
C HIS A 280 16.98 -3.21 15.65
N ALA A 281 16.53 -3.40 14.40
CA ALA A 281 16.60 -4.68 13.69
C ALA A 281 17.99 -4.87 13.07
N ASP A 282 18.40 -6.12 12.86
CA ASP A 282 19.63 -6.48 12.13
C ASP A 282 19.37 -6.42 10.61
N ALA A 283 19.06 -5.22 10.13
CA ALA A 283 18.69 -4.93 8.75
C ALA A 283 19.10 -3.50 8.38
N ASP A 284 19.30 -3.26 7.09
CA ASP A 284 19.59 -1.93 6.56
C ASP A 284 18.87 -1.69 5.22
N GLN A 285 19.18 -0.55 4.57
CA GLN A 285 18.56 -0.18 3.30
C GLN A 285 18.93 -1.13 2.15
N ASP A 286 20.09 -1.80 2.19
CA ASP A 286 20.48 -2.75 1.14
C ASP A 286 19.54 -3.98 1.16
N ASP A 287 19.09 -4.40 2.35
CA ASP A 287 18.06 -5.44 2.47
C ASP A 287 16.72 -4.99 1.86
N MET A 288 16.37 -3.70 2.02
CA MET A 288 15.14 -3.13 1.45
C MET A 288 15.21 -3.06 -0.08
N ASP A 289 16.37 -2.71 -0.65
CA ASP A 289 16.59 -2.72 -2.10
C ASP A 289 16.45 -4.12 -2.70
N ILE A 290 16.94 -5.14 -1.99
CA ILE A 290 16.73 -6.54 -2.36
C ILE A 290 15.23 -6.87 -2.36
N LEU A 291 14.51 -6.55 -1.28
CA LEU A 291 13.09 -6.84 -1.19
C LEU A 291 12.29 -6.11 -2.28
N LEU A 292 12.58 -4.82 -2.51
CA LEU A 292 11.97 -4.01 -3.57
C LEU A 292 12.16 -4.64 -4.94
N THR A 293 13.38 -5.05 -5.27
CA THR A 293 13.67 -5.68 -6.57
C THR A 293 12.90 -6.98 -6.75
N LEU A 294 12.81 -7.81 -5.69
CA LEU A 294 12.07 -9.07 -5.72
C LEU A 294 10.56 -8.84 -5.86
N LEU A 295 9.99 -7.88 -5.14
CA LEU A 295 8.57 -7.53 -5.19
C LEU A 295 8.18 -6.86 -6.52
N GLY A 296 9.04 -6.01 -7.08
CA GLY A 296 8.88 -5.45 -8.43
C GLY A 296 8.78 -6.55 -9.48
N ASN A 297 9.66 -7.55 -9.43
CA ASN A 297 9.59 -8.73 -10.30
C ASN A 297 8.34 -9.60 -10.04
N ALA A 298 7.86 -9.65 -8.79
CA ALA A 298 6.64 -10.34 -8.41
C ALA A 298 5.36 -9.61 -8.85
N GLY A 299 5.44 -8.37 -9.35
CA GLY A 299 4.29 -7.59 -9.79
C GLY A 299 3.50 -6.97 -8.64
N ILE A 300 4.19 -6.45 -7.63
CA ILE A 300 3.59 -5.68 -6.52
C ILE A 300 2.75 -4.50 -7.02
N ASN A 301 1.60 -4.25 -6.38
CA ASN A 301 0.69 -3.17 -6.79
C ASN A 301 1.28 -1.80 -6.49
N PHE A 302 1.81 -1.62 -5.28
CA PHE A 302 2.39 -0.37 -4.83
C PHE A 302 3.37 -0.53 -3.67
N ILE A 303 4.24 0.46 -3.54
CA ILE A 303 5.18 0.64 -2.41
C ILE A 303 4.99 2.02 -1.79
N MET A 304 5.73 2.29 -0.71
CA MET A 304 5.78 3.61 -0.09
C MET A 304 6.82 4.50 -0.78
N GLY A 305 6.66 5.81 -0.63
CA GLY A 305 7.61 6.80 -1.09
C GLY A 305 7.64 7.96 -0.10
N ILE A 306 8.80 8.18 0.51
CA ILE A 306 9.07 9.33 1.39
C ILE A 306 10.37 10.04 1.03
N PRO A 307 10.60 11.27 1.52
CA PRO A 307 11.87 11.95 1.33
C PRO A 307 13.03 11.18 2.01
N GLY A 308 14.01 10.75 1.22
CA GLY A 308 15.27 10.19 1.74
C GLY A 308 15.15 8.89 2.54
N SER A 309 14.06 8.13 2.38
CA SER A 309 13.82 6.86 3.09
C SER A 309 13.67 6.98 4.61
N ASP A 310 13.62 8.18 5.19
CA ASP A 310 13.58 8.40 6.63
C ASP A 310 12.27 9.05 7.08
N ASP A 311 11.43 8.30 7.79
CA ASP A 311 10.21 8.86 8.37
C ASP A 311 10.51 9.45 9.74
N VAL A 312 10.76 10.76 9.76
CA VAL A 312 11.12 11.51 10.96
C VAL A 312 10.04 11.55 12.05
N MET A 313 8.79 11.17 11.73
CA MET A 313 7.70 11.13 12.68
C MET A 313 7.55 9.72 13.28
N LEU A 314 7.58 8.70 12.44
CA LEU A 314 7.40 7.31 12.84
C LEU A 314 8.70 6.61 13.26
N ASN A 315 9.86 7.24 13.02
CA ASN A 315 11.19 6.77 13.41
C ASN A 315 11.56 5.39 12.83
N TYR A 316 11.27 5.18 11.55
CA TYR A 316 11.63 3.97 10.79
C TYR A 316 12.08 4.35 9.38
N GLN A 317 12.71 3.40 8.69
CA GLN A 317 13.20 3.59 7.33
C GLN A 317 12.36 2.76 6.35
N THR A 318 12.01 3.35 5.21
CA THR A 318 11.23 2.70 4.13
C THR A 318 11.79 3.08 2.75
N THR A 319 11.07 2.81 1.67
CA THR A 319 11.44 3.23 0.32
C THR A 319 11.26 4.73 0.11
N SER A 320 12.23 5.34 -0.56
CA SER A 320 12.22 6.73 -0.96
C SER A 320 11.48 6.98 -2.28
N PHE A 321 11.29 8.26 -2.60
CA PHE A 321 10.88 8.68 -3.95
C PHE A 321 11.82 8.19 -5.06
N HIS A 322 13.12 8.05 -4.77
CA HIS A 322 14.12 7.61 -5.74
C HIS A 322 14.06 6.10 -5.98
N ASP A 323 13.71 5.32 -4.97
CA ASP A 323 13.61 3.87 -5.06
C ASP A 323 12.49 3.47 -6.01
N ALA A 324 11.39 4.24 -6.00
CA ALA A 324 10.32 4.11 -7.00
C ALA A 324 10.83 4.32 -8.44
N LEU A 325 11.68 5.33 -8.67
CA LEU A 325 12.27 5.57 -9.99
C LEU A 325 13.28 4.49 -10.39
N TYR A 326 14.06 4.00 -9.42
CA TYR A 326 14.99 2.90 -9.63
C TYR A 326 14.25 1.67 -10.17
N VAL A 327 13.22 1.21 -9.46
CA VAL A 327 12.52 -0.02 -9.83
C VAL A 327 11.71 0.15 -11.12
N ARG A 328 11.12 1.34 -11.34
CA ARG A 328 10.40 1.68 -12.58
C ARG A 328 11.34 1.65 -13.78
N GLN A 329 12.51 2.27 -13.70
CA GLN A 329 13.50 2.23 -14.78
C GLN A 329 14.10 0.84 -14.96
N LEU A 330 14.47 0.15 -13.88
CA LEU A 330 15.06 -1.19 -13.96
C LEU A 330 14.15 -2.19 -14.68
N LEU A 331 12.86 -2.17 -14.33
CA LEU A 331 11.89 -3.16 -14.81
C LEU A 331 11.01 -2.65 -15.95
N GLY A 332 11.15 -1.38 -16.36
CA GLY A 332 10.32 -0.76 -17.39
C GLY A 332 8.87 -0.60 -16.95
N LEU A 333 8.64 -0.32 -15.66
CA LEU A 333 7.32 -0.12 -15.07
C LEU A 333 6.95 1.35 -15.08
N GLU A 334 5.67 1.66 -15.25
CA GLU A 334 5.16 3.04 -15.25
C GLU A 334 4.25 3.29 -14.02
N PRO A 335 4.06 4.55 -13.59
CA PRO A 335 2.94 4.92 -12.71
C PRO A 335 1.59 4.55 -13.34
N ALA A 336 0.51 4.55 -12.55
CA ALA A 336 -0.86 4.32 -13.05
C ALA A 336 -1.14 5.17 -14.32
N PRO A 337 -1.84 4.62 -15.33
CA PRO A 337 -1.95 5.26 -16.66
C PRO A 337 -2.45 6.71 -16.61
N GLU A 338 -3.43 6.97 -15.74
CA GLU A 338 -4.00 8.31 -15.56
C GLU A 338 -2.95 9.29 -15.04
N PHE A 339 -2.14 8.84 -14.08
CA PHE A 339 -1.06 9.63 -13.49
C PHE A 339 0.12 9.81 -14.44
N THR A 340 0.48 8.81 -15.23
CA THR A 340 1.50 8.93 -16.29
C THR A 340 1.10 10.02 -17.29
N ALA A 341 -0.15 10.02 -17.76
CA ALA A 341 -0.65 11.06 -18.65
C ALA A 341 -0.59 12.46 -18.00
N TRP A 342 -0.93 12.55 -16.72
CA TRP A 342 -0.83 13.80 -15.97
C TRP A 342 0.62 14.28 -15.80
N LEU A 343 1.56 13.40 -15.47
CA LEU A 343 2.99 13.74 -15.35
C LEU A 343 3.55 14.32 -16.66
N GLU A 344 3.20 13.69 -17.80
CA GLU A 344 3.59 14.19 -19.12
C GLU A 344 2.94 15.55 -19.41
N GLN A 345 1.64 15.71 -19.12
CA GLN A 345 0.90 16.95 -19.36
C GLN A 345 1.41 18.12 -18.50
N GLN A 346 1.75 17.86 -17.23
CA GLN A 346 2.37 18.87 -16.37
C GLN A 346 3.82 19.12 -16.74
N GLY A 347 4.45 18.30 -17.60
CA GLY A 347 5.86 18.46 -17.96
C GLY A 347 6.79 18.13 -16.79
N ILE A 348 6.45 17.16 -15.94
CA ILE A 348 7.33 16.72 -14.84
C ILE A 348 8.40 15.79 -15.41
N PHE A 349 7.96 14.65 -15.96
CA PHE A 349 8.79 13.79 -16.77
C PHE A 349 7.94 13.00 -17.77
N LYS A 350 8.62 12.46 -18.78
CA LYS A 350 8.10 11.41 -19.65
C LYS A 350 8.93 10.16 -19.47
N GLN A 351 8.30 8.99 -19.40
CA GLN A 351 9.01 7.72 -19.38
C GLN A 351 8.88 7.02 -20.74
N SER A 352 9.97 6.41 -21.19
CA SER A 352 9.98 5.53 -22.36
C SER A 352 10.70 4.25 -21.97
N GLN A 353 9.92 3.20 -21.70
CA GLN A 353 10.42 1.90 -21.22
C GLN A 353 11.27 2.08 -19.95
N HIS A 354 12.59 1.86 -20.05
CA HIS A 354 13.55 1.89 -18.95
C HIS A 354 14.17 3.27 -18.68
N HIS A 355 13.77 4.31 -19.43
CA HIS A 355 14.40 5.63 -19.34
C HIS A 355 13.40 6.73 -18.99
N ILE A 356 13.75 7.54 -17.99
CA ILE A 356 13.00 8.74 -17.62
C ILE A 356 13.65 9.96 -18.29
N HIS A 357 12.82 10.73 -18.99
CA HIS A 357 13.15 12.00 -19.60
C HIS A 357 12.55 13.13 -18.77
N TRP A 358 13.38 13.72 -17.92
CA TRP A 358 13.04 14.89 -17.14
C TRP A 358 12.78 16.11 -18.02
N ALA A 359 11.89 17.00 -17.59
CA ALA A 359 11.80 18.31 -18.20
C ALA A 359 13.06 19.14 -17.94
N GLU A 360 13.44 19.96 -18.93
CA GLU A 360 14.61 20.85 -18.83
C GLU A 360 14.39 22.01 -17.83
N HIS A 361 13.13 22.35 -17.56
CA HIS A 361 12.73 23.43 -16.68
C HIS A 361 11.60 22.93 -15.77
N MET A 362 11.54 23.46 -14.54
CA MET A 362 10.41 23.18 -13.65
C MET A 362 9.10 23.63 -14.31
N PRO A 363 8.01 22.84 -14.21
CA PRO A 363 6.75 23.24 -14.79
C PRO A 363 6.26 24.59 -14.26
N GLU A 364 5.76 25.44 -15.15
CA GLU A 364 5.28 26.78 -14.79
C GLU A 364 4.23 26.75 -13.68
N LYS A 365 3.33 25.76 -13.69
CA LYS A 365 2.29 25.57 -12.68
C LYS A 365 2.85 25.34 -11.27
N PHE A 366 4.03 24.74 -11.14
CA PHE A 366 4.70 24.52 -9.86
C PHE A 366 5.76 25.59 -9.55
N SER A 367 6.22 26.35 -10.55
CA SER A 367 7.25 27.39 -10.39
C SER A 367 6.87 28.48 -9.37
N HIS A 368 5.58 28.78 -9.24
CA HIS A 368 5.08 29.76 -8.27
C HIS A 368 5.26 29.32 -6.81
N LEU A 369 5.38 28.01 -6.54
CA LEU A 369 5.56 27.47 -5.19
C LEU A 369 6.98 27.65 -4.65
N LEU A 370 7.98 27.85 -5.52
CA LEU A 370 9.37 28.11 -5.12
C LEU A 370 9.71 29.60 -5.02
N MET A 371 8.82 30.48 -5.47
CA MET A 371 9.06 31.94 -5.54
C MET A 371 8.33 32.73 -4.44
N SER A 372 7.61 32.05 -3.54
CA SER A 372 7.01 32.60 -2.32
C SER A 372 7.77 32.16 -1.09
#